data_AF-A0A3B0SA47-F1
#
_entry.id   AF-A0A3B0SA47-F1
#
_cell.length_a   1.000
_cell.length_b   1.000
_cell.length_c   1.000
_cell.angle_alpha   90.00
_cell.angle_beta   90.00
_cell.angle_gamma   90.00
#
_symmetry.space_group_name_H-M   'P 1'
#
loop_
_entity.id
_entity.type
_entity.pdbx_description
1 polymer ?
#
loop_
_entity_poly.entity_id
_entity_poly.type
_entity_poly.pdbx_seq_one_letter_code
_entity_poly.pdbx_strand_id
1 'polypeptide(L)' 'TPGRYRIDFHVGDYFTGTGGGDDIAFLDVVPVEFGINDGDGHYHIPLLISPYGYSTYRGS' A
#
# COMPACT_ATOMS: atom_id res chain seq x y z
N THR A 1 -8.98 -12.64 12.05
CA THR A 1 -9.64 -13.86 11.55
C THR A 1 -9.15 -14.14 10.15
N PRO A 2 -9.21 -15.39 9.66
CA PRO A 2 -8.99 -15.64 8.25
C PRO A 2 -9.99 -14.87 7.39
N GLY A 3 -9.54 -14.34 6.26
CA GLY A 3 -10.37 -13.48 5.42
C GLY A 3 -9.59 -12.71 4.36
N ARG A 4 -10.33 -11.94 3.56
CA ARG A 4 -9.76 -10.98 2.60
C ARG A 4 -9.78 -9.60 3.21
N TYR A 5 -8.68 -8.89 3.03
CA TYR A 5 -8.43 -7.59 3.61
C TYR A 5 -7.90 -6.64 2.52
N ARG A 6 -8.04 -5.35 2.78
CA ARG A 6 -7.54 -4.28 1.94
C ARG A 6 -6.91 -3.22 2.83
N ILE A 7 -5.75 -2.71 2.44
CA ILE A 7 -5.17 -1.48 2.98
C ILE A 7 -5.23 -0.44 1.86
N ASP A 8 -5.74 0.76 2.18
CA ASP A 8 -5.70 1.92 1.30
C ASP A 8 -4.57 2.84 1.74
N PHE A 9 -3.57 2.97 0.87
CA PHE A 9 -2.47 3.91 1.08
C PHE A 9 -2.78 5.20 0.33
N HIS A 10 -2.94 6.30 1.08
CA HIS A 10 -3.13 7.66 0.56
C HIS A 10 -1.78 8.26 0.15
N VAL A 11 -1.30 7.86 -1.02
CA VAL A 11 0.06 8.14 -1.50
C VAL A 11 0.15 9.51 -2.17
N GLY A 12 -0.94 9.99 -2.77
CA GLY A 12 -1.06 11.35 -3.28
C GLY A 12 -0.81 12.36 -2.18
N ASP A 13 -1.59 12.28 -1.09
CA ASP A 13 -1.43 13.13 0.10
C ASP A 13 0.00 13.12 0.64
N TYR A 14 0.64 11.94 0.70
CA TYR A 14 2.02 11.79 1.15
C TYR A 14 3.03 12.52 0.24
N PHE A 15 2.95 12.32 -1.08
CA PHE A 15 3.90 12.96 -2.02
C PHE A 15 3.65 14.45 -2.19
N THR A 16 2.40 14.90 -2.14
CA THR A 16 2.06 16.34 -2.07
C THR A 16 2.66 16.97 -0.81
N GLY A 17 2.51 16.33 0.35
CA GLY A 17 3.05 16.82 1.63
C GLY A 17 4.59 16.85 1.71
N THR A 18 5.26 16.05 0.90
CA THR A 18 6.73 15.94 0.86
C THR A 18 7.39 16.68 -0.31
N GLY A 19 6.60 17.33 -1.17
CA GLY A 19 7.09 18.08 -2.34
C GLY A 19 7.60 17.20 -3.49
N GLY A 20 7.28 15.91 -3.48
CA GLY A 20 7.71 14.93 -4.49
C GLY A 20 6.63 14.51 -5.49
N GLY A 21 5.42 15.08 -5.40
CA GLY A 21 4.27 14.74 -6.23
C GLY A 21 3.90 15.82 -7.25
N ASP A 22 3.12 15.42 -8.25
CA ASP A 22 2.49 16.31 -9.23
C ASP A 22 1.24 16.98 -8.64
N ASP A 23 0.77 18.08 -9.26
CA ASP A 23 -0.49 18.74 -8.89
C ASP A 23 -1.70 17.80 -9.00
N ILE A 24 -1.65 16.84 -9.92
CA ILE A 24 -2.59 15.73 -10.05
C ILE A 24 -1.78 14.45 -9.95
N ALA A 25 -1.89 13.74 -8.83
CA ALA A 25 -1.12 12.54 -8.58
C ALA A 25 -1.48 11.42 -9.58
N PHE A 26 -0.46 10.82 -10.20
CA PHE A 26 -0.64 9.64 -11.04
C PHE A 26 -1.08 8.43 -10.21
N LEU A 27 -0.49 8.26 -9.01
CA LEU A 27 -0.97 7.36 -7.96
C LEU A 27 -1.48 8.21 -6.80
N ASP A 28 -2.79 8.21 -6.56
CA ASP A 28 -3.42 8.95 -5.46
C ASP A 28 -3.73 8.03 -4.27
N VAL A 29 -4.60 7.04 -4.46
CA VAL A 29 -4.85 5.97 -3.49
C VAL A 29 -4.42 4.64 -4.09
N VAL A 30 -3.53 3.92 -3.40
CA VAL A 30 -3.06 2.60 -3.81
C VAL A 30 -3.71 1.54 -2.91
N PRO A 31 -4.69 0.77 -3.44
CA PRO A 31 -5.27 -0.35 -2.70
C PRO A 31 -4.37 -1.59 -2.78
N VAL A 32 -4.07 -2.19 -1.63
CA VAL A 32 -3.42 -3.50 -1.55
C VAL A 32 -4.39 -4.51 -0.94
N GLU A 33 -4.89 -5.42 -1.78
CA GLU A 33 -5.76 -6.52 -1.37
C GLU A 33 -4.94 -7.79 -1.08
N PHE A 34 -5.22 -8.43 0.05
CA PHE A 34 -4.51 -9.64 0.47
C PHE A 34 -5.40 -10.57 1.30
N GLY A 35 -4.99 -11.83 1.39
CA GLY A 35 -5.63 -12.84 2.22
C GLY A 35 -4.84 -13.13 3.48
N ILE A 36 -5.54 -13.27 4.61
CA ILE A 36 -5.03 -13.87 5.83
C ILE A 36 -5.66 -15.27 5.93
N ASN A 37 -4.83 -16.32 5.98
CA ASN A 37 -5.30 -17.70 6.09
C ASN A 37 -5.21 -18.25 7.52
N ASP A 38 -4.22 -17.78 8.28
CA ASP A 38 -3.96 -18.14 9.66
C ASP A 38 -4.18 -16.91 10.54
N GLY A 39 -5.09 -17.00 11.51
CA GLY A 39 -5.47 -15.89 12.37
C GLY A 39 -4.38 -15.48 13.36
N ASP A 40 -3.45 -16.39 13.69
CA ASP A 40 -2.37 -16.16 14.66
C ASP A 40 -1.01 -15.94 13.97
N GLY A 41 -0.97 -16.01 12.63
CA GLY A 41 0.24 -15.82 11.85
C GLY A 41 0.70 -14.36 11.79
N HIS A 42 2.01 -14.15 11.65
CA HIS A 42 2.58 -12.84 11.36
C HIS A 42 2.56 -12.57 9.85
N TYR A 43 1.98 -11.43 9.44
CA TYR A 43 1.87 -11.03 8.02
C TYR A 43 2.53 -9.67 7.83
N HIS A 44 3.72 -9.67 7.23
CA HIS A 44 4.40 -8.46 6.81
C HIS A 44 4.05 -8.16 5.34
N ILE A 45 3.35 -7.06 5.08
CA ILE A 45 2.91 -6.65 3.74
C ILE A 45 3.50 -5.26 3.45
N PRO A 46 4.79 -5.18 3.09
CA PRO A 46 5.45 -3.90 2.82
C PRO A 46 4.96 -3.27 1.51
N LEU A 47 5.09 -1.95 1.43
CA LEU A 47 4.90 -1.16 0.22
C LEU A 47 6.20 -0.43 -0.11
N LEU A 48 6.78 -0.68 -1.28
CA LEU A 48 7.81 0.16 -1.88
C LEU A 48 7.14 1.02 -2.95
N ILE A 49 7.33 2.34 -2.91
CA ILE A 49 6.56 3.25 -3.74
C ILE A 49 7.34 4.48 -4.19
N SER A 50 7.07 4.89 -5.41
CA SER A 50 7.35 6.21 -5.97
C SER A 50 6.02 6.82 -6.47
N PRO A 51 6.00 8.09 -6.89
CA PRO A 51 4.79 8.71 -7.47
C PRO A 51 4.21 7.97 -8.69
N TYR A 52 5.00 7.12 -9.37
CA TYR A 52 4.65 6.52 -10.65
C TYR A 52 4.62 4.99 -10.67
N GLY A 53 4.92 4.35 -9.54
CA GLY A 53 4.91 2.89 -9.47
C GLY A 53 5.13 2.41 -8.06
N TYR A 54 4.66 1.19 -7.79
CA TYR A 54 4.82 0.56 -6.50
C TYR A 54 5.00 -0.94 -6.64
N SER A 55 5.53 -1.56 -5.59
CA SER A 55 5.55 -3.00 -5.43
C SER A 55 5.19 -3.37 -4.00
N THR A 56 4.61 -4.55 -3.86
CA THR A 56 4.28 -5.16 -2.57
C THR A 56 4.53 -6.66 -2.68
N TYR A 57 4.71 -7.32 -1.55
CA TYR A 57 4.90 -8.76 -1.45
C TYR A 57 4.52 -9.24 -0.05
N ARG A 58 4.44 -10.56 0.15
CA ARG A 58 4.34 -11.15 1.49
C ARG A 58 5.75 -11.40 2.03
N GLY A 59 6.15 -10.65 3.06
CA GLY A 59 7.38 -10.86 3.81
C GLY A 59 7.25 -11.94 4.89
N SER A 60 8.38 -12.25 5.53
CA SER A 60 8.48 -13.11 6.72
C SER A 60 8.29 -12.33 8.01
#